data_AF-A0A661NLK8-F1
#
_entry.id   AF-A0A661NLK8-F1
#
_cell.length_a   1.000
_cell.length_b   1.000
_cell.length_c   1.000
_cell.angle_alpha   90.00
_cell.angle_beta   90.00
_cell.angle_gamma   90.00
#
_symmetry.space_group_name_H-M   'P 1'
#
loop_
_entity.id
_entity.type
_entity.pdbx_description
1 polymer ?
#
loop_
_entity_poly.entity_id
_entity_poly.type
_entity_poly.pdbx_seq_one_letter_code
_entity_poly.pdbx_strand_id
1 'polypeptide(L)'
;PCGDGSVDAGEQCDGGDLDGWQCADFGFAGGELSCTDDCRLQGTGCSGCSDDAFEPNDDRAGAAALEPGSHELVLCSPGGEEDWFAITLSAGQRLLLELTQGGPEADLDIELLDGSGLVVASSGQPELVEVIDYTSAEGGSHYLRVFVYGDWPGAVSYQLLVVLDPECVEHGECLAPGQVCQDHACVDFICSDSAPCPAGLVCDAGSCVECASAADCPEPDAYLCQQNTCVYSCSEDSFEPNSGKAEAATIAPGALQTGLTLCGDGDEDWFLVDLDELVRYQLTLQFSHAAGDIDVEVFEADDDDVPVAVGYSNDDGELVDFAVASGAAGQYLIRVYQPAGDLAQTYSLGLADQGAVGCAWNGDCTEGEVCLDYACVVPDCTEDADCTAPDRCVANSCVSRPRGDVCDDTIAVTSLPFSDTGVDMAVHRNAIGLAAGACTDWGSGGNDVIYRLDVPAGGYLWVTVDADFDAVVVLLDQCTSSPASCLAGADDTIGPGREQVWWLAGNDTTIYAVIGTPAPLYPQQGSFDITIEVE
;
A
#
# COMPACT_ATOMS: atom_id res chain seq x y z
N PRO A 1 18.18 5.24 22.90
CA PRO A 1 17.13 6.07 22.27
C PRO A 1 17.80 7.25 21.62
N CYS A 2 17.33 7.64 20.43
CA CYS A 2 18.11 8.54 19.61
C CYS A 2 18.49 9.86 20.31
N GLY A 3 19.77 10.21 20.23
CA GLY A 3 20.37 11.42 20.79
C GLY A 3 20.95 11.25 22.19
N ASP A 4 21.15 10.02 22.67
CA ASP A 4 21.77 9.75 23.98
C ASP A 4 23.30 9.63 23.93
N GLY A 5 23.87 9.71 22.73
CA GLY A 5 25.29 9.67 22.43
C GLY A 5 25.87 8.26 22.40
N SER A 6 25.06 7.22 22.25
CA SER A 6 25.48 5.83 22.06
C SER A 6 24.56 5.11 21.08
N VAL A 7 25.13 4.38 20.13
CA VAL A 7 24.33 3.63 19.14
C VAL A 7 23.67 2.41 19.78
N ASP A 8 22.35 2.43 19.89
CA ASP A 8 21.51 1.35 20.41
C ASP A 8 20.95 0.42 19.29
N ALA A 9 20.32 -0.68 19.69
CA ALA A 9 19.68 -1.61 18.75
C ALA A 9 18.54 -0.93 17.97
N GLY A 10 18.70 -0.82 16.65
CA GLY A 10 17.74 -0.17 15.74
C GLY A 10 18.19 1.20 15.23
N GLU A 11 19.28 1.74 15.77
CA GLU A 11 19.90 3.00 15.34
C GLU A 11 21.07 2.71 14.38
N GLN A 12 21.28 3.56 13.38
CA GLN A 12 22.46 3.49 12.50
C GLN A 12 23.63 4.34 13.03
N CYS A 13 23.31 5.36 13.83
CA CYS A 13 24.23 6.31 14.46
C CYS A 13 23.50 7.02 15.61
N ASP A 14 24.22 7.74 16.48
CA ASP A 14 23.63 8.63 17.49
C ASP A 14 24.46 9.93 17.64
N GLY A 15 23.92 11.02 17.10
CA GLY A 15 24.55 12.34 17.16
C GLY A 15 25.94 12.36 16.52
N GLY A 16 26.99 12.38 17.34
CA GLY A 16 28.38 12.34 16.88
C GLY A 16 28.98 10.93 16.82
N ASP A 17 28.28 9.92 17.34
CA ASP A 17 28.68 8.52 17.26
C ASP A 17 28.11 7.89 15.99
N LEU A 18 28.93 7.83 14.93
CA LEU A 18 28.52 7.31 13.62
C LEU A 18 28.72 5.80 13.49
N ASP A 19 28.82 5.06 14.61
CA ASP A 19 29.18 3.63 14.66
C ASP A 19 30.48 3.27 13.90
N GLY A 20 31.37 4.25 13.74
CA GLY A 20 32.64 4.11 13.01
C GLY A 20 32.53 4.26 11.48
N TRP A 21 31.33 4.49 10.94
CA TRP A 21 31.09 4.75 9.53
C TRP A 21 31.67 6.09 9.06
N GLN A 22 32.15 6.11 7.82
CA GLN A 22 32.69 7.28 7.14
C GLN A 22 32.16 7.33 5.70
N CYS A 23 32.21 8.50 5.06
CA CYS A 23 31.81 8.68 3.66
C CYS A 23 32.45 7.66 2.69
N ALA A 24 33.67 7.20 2.98
CA ALA A 24 34.37 6.20 2.16
C ALA A 24 33.70 4.82 2.18
N ASP A 25 32.96 4.49 3.24
CA ASP A 25 32.21 3.23 3.35
C ASP A 25 30.95 3.24 2.46
N PHE A 26 30.54 4.43 2.00
CA PHE A 26 29.36 4.69 1.18
C PHE A 26 29.69 5.17 -0.24
N GLY A 27 30.89 4.83 -0.73
CA GLY A 27 31.30 5.10 -2.12
C GLY A 27 31.83 6.51 -2.40
N PHE A 28 31.98 7.37 -1.40
CA PHE A 28 32.48 8.74 -1.59
C PHE A 28 33.98 8.88 -1.32
N ALA A 29 34.66 9.76 -2.07
CA ALA A 29 36.10 10.00 -1.90
C ALA A 29 36.47 10.94 -0.72
N GLY A 30 35.51 11.64 -0.11
CA GLY A 30 35.72 12.55 1.01
C GLY A 30 34.42 13.13 1.57
N GLY A 31 34.54 14.18 2.38
CA GLY A 31 33.40 14.82 3.06
C GLY A 31 33.21 14.34 4.51
N GLU A 32 32.08 14.71 5.10
CA GLU A 32 31.72 14.40 6.48
C GLU A 32 30.32 13.77 6.49
N LEU A 33 30.24 12.55 7.02
CA LEU A 33 28.99 11.82 7.24
C LEU A 33 28.33 12.39 8.50
N SER A 34 27.02 12.59 8.49
CA SER A 34 26.26 13.06 9.65
C SER A 34 25.23 12.03 10.11
N CYS A 35 24.70 12.23 11.31
CA CYS A 35 23.57 11.48 11.84
C CYS A 35 22.36 12.41 11.91
N THR A 36 21.19 11.95 11.44
CA THR A 36 19.93 12.68 11.58
C THR A 36 19.40 12.60 13.02
N ASP A 37 18.41 13.45 13.33
CA ASP A 37 17.73 13.42 14.63
C ASP A 37 16.90 12.13 14.86
N ASP A 38 16.69 11.33 13.80
CA ASP A 38 16.05 10.00 13.83
C ASP A 38 17.07 8.85 13.82
N CYS A 39 18.35 9.13 14.09
CA CYS A 39 19.42 8.14 14.19
C CYS A 39 19.66 7.35 12.89
N ARG A 40 19.48 8.02 11.76
CA ARG A 40 19.84 7.55 10.42
C ARG A 40 21.12 8.24 9.95
N LEU A 41 21.96 7.49 9.25
CA LEU A 41 23.14 8.06 8.62
C LEU A 41 22.70 8.97 7.46
N GLN A 42 23.37 10.10 7.30
CA GLN A 42 23.07 11.08 6.25
C GLN A 42 24.34 11.44 5.49
N GLY A 43 24.30 11.19 4.18
CA GLY A 43 25.42 11.38 3.25
C GLY A 43 25.52 12.77 2.63
N THR A 44 24.64 13.72 2.96
CA THR A 44 24.59 15.06 2.33
C THR A 44 25.90 15.86 2.47
N GLY A 45 26.69 15.59 3.50
CA GLY A 45 28.03 16.17 3.71
C GLY A 45 29.17 15.39 3.05
N CYS A 46 28.90 14.22 2.48
CA CYS A 46 29.85 13.42 1.72
C CYS A 46 30.08 14.01 0.32
N SER A 47 31.26 13.76 -0.25
CA SER A 47 31.67 14.37 -1.52
C SER A 47 32.63 13.49 -2.31
N GLY A 48 32.76 13.77 -3.60
CA GLY A 48 33.65 13.01 -4.47
C GLY A 48 33.08 11.66 -4.89
N CYS A 49 31.74 11.55 -4.93
CA CYS A 49 31.11 10.69 -5.93
C CYS A 49 31.39 11.30 -7.32
N SER A 50 31.50 10.44 -8.34
CA SER A 50 31.67 10.88 -9.72
C SER A 50 30.48 10.39 -10.51
N ASP A 51 29.65 11.33 -10.91
CA ASP A 51 28.56 11.18 -11.87
C ASP A 51 29.00 10.35 -13.07
N ASP A 52 28.05 9.58 -13.61
CA ASP A 52 28.26 8.89 -14.86
C ASP A 52 28.09 9.83 -16.07
N ALA A 53 27.98 9.25 -17.27
CA ALA A 53 27.96 10.02 -18.51
C ALA A 53 26.59 10.59 -18.88
N PHE A 54 25.52 10.20 -18.18
CA PHE A 54 24.14 10.54 -18.51
C PHE A 54 23.61 11.77 -17.76
N GLU A 55 24.35 12.22 -16.74
CA GLU A 55 23.99 13.38 -15.94
C GLU A 55 24.02 14.72 -16.72
N PRO A 56 23.12 15.67 -16.42
CA PRO A 56 22.09 15.61 -15.37
C PRO A 56 20.83 14.85 -15.83
N ASN A 57 20.39 13.86 -15.06
CA ASN A 57 19.16 13.10 -15.29
C ASN A 57 18.33 12.89 -14.01
N ASP A 58 18.44 13.83 -13.06
CA ASP A 58 17.81 13.84 -11.74
C ASP A 58 16.26 13.87 -11.71
N ASP A 59 15.63 14.20 -12.84
CA ASP A 59 14.17 14.33 -12.91
C ASP A 59 13.64 13.96 -14.30
N ARG A 60 12.32 13.74 -14.39
CA ARG A 60 11.64 13.39 -15.63
C ARG A 60 11.87 14.39 -16.78
N ALA A 61 12.06 15.67 -16.48
CA ALA A 61 12.31 16.69 -17.48
C ALA A 61 13.76 16.66 -18.00
N GLY A 62 14.69 16.21 -17.15
CA GLY A 62 16.10 15.96 -17.43
C GLY A 62 16.38 14.58 -18.04
N ALA A 63 15.38 13.68 -18.09
CA ALA A 63 15.55 12.29 -18.48
C ALA A 63 16.46 12.06 -19.70
N ALA A 64 17.53 11.28 -19.50
CA ALA A 64 18.51 11.00 -20.52
C ALA A 64 18.00 9.96 -21.55
N ALA A 65 18.48 10.03 -22.80
CA ALA A 65 18.04 9.06 -23.81
C ALA A 65 18.59 7.66 -23.52
N LEU A 66 17.69 6.68 -23.36
CA LEU A 66 18.02 5.28 -23.12
C LEU A 66 18.10 4.51 -24.43
N GLU A 67 19.25 3.90 -24.66
CA GLU A 67 19.51 3.07 -25.84
C GLU A 67 19.68 1.61 -25.44
N PRO A 68 19.38 0.64 -26.33
CA PRO A 68 19.59 -0.78 -26.05
C PRO A 68 21.07 -1.09 -25.76
N GLY A 69 21.31 -1.98 -24.80
CA GLY A 69 22.63 -2.37 -24.36
C GLY A 69 22.78 -2.37 -22.84
N SER A 70 24.01 -2.65 -22.39
CA SER A 70 24.39 -2.63 -20.98
C SER A 70 25.08 -1.30 -20.66
N HIS A 71 24.63 -0.66 -19.58
CA HIS A 71 25.10 0.62 -19.11
C HIS A 71 25.62 0.47 -17.67
N GLU A 72 26.83 0.95 -17.43
CA GLU A 72 27.41 1.05 -16.08
C GLU A 72 27.14 2.46 -15.57
N LEU A 73 26.33 2.56 -14.53
CA LEU A 73 25.74 3.81 -14.05
C LEU A 73 26.04 3.99 -12.57
N VAL A 74 25.98 5.23 -12.12
CA VAL A 74 26.25 5.59 -10.72
C VAL A 74 25.22 6.61 -10.27
N LEU A 75 24.40 6.20 -9.31
CA LEU A 75 23.52 7.10 -8.59
C LEU A 75 24.31 7.71 -7.43
N CYS A 76 24.62 9.00 -7.53
CA CYS A 76 25.35 9.72 -6.51
C CYS A 76 24.39 10.32 -5.48
N SER A 77 23.98 9.64 -4.40
CA SER A 77 23.00 10.24 -3.48
C SER A 77 23.61 10.94 -2.25
N PRO A 78 23.96 12.25 -2.27
CA PRO A 78 24.00 13.06 -1.07
C PRO A 78 22.68 13.84 -0.94
N GLY A 79 21.51 13.17 -1.00
CA GLY A 79 20.21 13.80 -0.70
C GLY A 79 19.00 13.46 -1.57
N GLY A 80 19.00 12.34 -2.31
CA GLY A 80 17.82 11.88 -3.08
C GLY A 80 17.92 12.08 -4.59
N GLU A 81 19.07 11.80 -5.19
CA GLU A 81 19.22 11.78 -6.65
C GLU A 81 18.49 10.55 -7.22
N GLU A 82 17.77 10.73 -8.33
CA GLU A 82 17.04 9.69 -9.07
C GLU A 82 17.55 9.70 -10.51
N ASP A 83 17.75 8.53 -11.10
CA ASP A 83 18.14 8.46 -12.49
C ASP A 83 16.91 8.31 -13.39
N TRP A 84 16.63 9.34 -14.19
CA TRP A 84 15.55 9.32 -15.16
C TRP A 84 16.08 9.07 -16.57
N PHE A 85 15.44 8.14 -17.26
CA PHE A 85 15.78 7.77 -18.63
C PHE A 85 14.53 7.79 -19.50
N ALA A 86 14.67 8.14 -20.78
CA ALA A 86 13.58 8.18 -21.75
C ALA A 86 13.87 7.24 -22.93
N ILE A 87 12.90 6.39 -23.25
CA ILE A 87 12.95 5.45 -24.37
C ILE A 87 11.71 5.62 -25.25
N THR A 88 11.83 5.44 -26.55
CA THR A 88 10.66 5.48 -27.46
C THR A 88 10.33 4.08 -27.93
N LEU A 89 9.12 3.62 -27.59
CA LEU A 89 8.62 2.30 -27.98
C LEU A 89 7.56 2.42 -29.07
N SER A 90 7.47 1.41 -29.92
CA SER A 90 6.36 1.23 -30.85
C SER A 90 5.23 0.44 -30.19
N ALA A 91 3.98 0.62 -30.65
CA ALA A 91 2.87 -0.21 -30.19
C ALA A 91 3.15 -1.70 -30.49
N GLY A 92 3.01 -2.54 -29.47
CA GLY A 92 3.33 -3.97 -29.46
C GLY A 92 4.81 -4.31 -29.30
N GLN A 93 5.69 -3.31 -29.09
CA GLN A 93 7.11 -3.55 -28.88
C GLN A 93 7.38 -4.04 -27.46
N ARG A 94 8.23 -5.07 -27.31
CA ARG A 94 8.63 -5.61 -26.01
C ARG A 94 9.91 -4.92 -25.54
N LEU A 95 9.96 -4.59 -24.26
CA LEU A 95 11.10 -3.99 -23.57
C LEU A 95 11.39 -4.83 -22.34
N LEU A 96 12.63 -5.26 -22.21
CA LEU A 96 13.15 -5.82 -20.97
C LEU A 96 14.21 -4.90 -20.38
N LEU A 97 14.06 -4.63 -19.09
CA LEU A 97 15.03 -3.93 -18.26
C LEU A 97 15.47 -4.87 -17.15
N GLU A 98 16.79 -5.04 -17.01
CA GLU A 98 17.37 -5.73 -15.87
C GLU A 98 18.36 -4.78 -15.19
N LEU A 99 18.10 -4.46 -13.93
CA LEU A 99 19.02 -3.70 -13.10
C LEU A 99 19.73 -4.68 -12.16
N THR A 100 21.04 -4.71 -12.20
CA THR A 100 21.86 -5.46 -11.23
C THR A 100 22.68 -4.46 -10.42
N GLN A 101 22.51 -4.49 -9.11
CA GLN A 101 23.25 -3.60 -8.24
C GLN A 101 24.70 -4.09 -8.04
N GLY A 102 25.65 -3.14 -8.00
CA GLY A 102 27.02 -3.39 -7.58
C GLY A 102 27.38 -2.58 -6.34
N GLY A 103 27.61 -3.23 -5.19
CA GLY A 103 28.08 -2.54 -3.99
C GLY A 103 27.47 -3.06 -2.68
N PRO A 104 27.65 -2.35 -1.56
CA PRO A 104 26.92 -2.62 -0.32
C PRO A 104 25.42 -2.30 -0.46
N GLU A 105 24.62 -2.99 0.34
CA GLU A 105 23.14 -3.13 0.32
C GLU A 105 22.38 -1.79 0.34
N ALA A 106 22.14 -1.19 -0.83
CA ALA A 106 21.02 -0.27 -1.02
C ALA A 106 19.89 -1.01 -1.74
N ASP A 107 18.65 -0.73 -1.41
CA ASP A 107 17.51 -1.28 -2.13
C ASP A 107 17.23 -0.34 -3.31
N LEU A 108 17.44 -0.78 -4.56
CA LEU A 108 17.19 0.03 -5.75
C LEU A 108 15.90 -0.44 -6.40
N ASP A 109 14.97 0.49 -6.60
CA ASP A 109 13.71 0.24 -7.28
C ASP A 109 13.73 0.83 -8.69
N ILE A 110 12.93 0.24 -9.57
CA ILE A 110 12.68 0.74 -10.92
C ILE A 110 11.19 0.88 -11.23
N GLU A 111 10.84 2.00 -11.85
CA GLU A 111 9.50 2.27 -12.36
C GLU A 111 9.57 2.65 -13.84
N LEU A 112 8.70 2.05 -14.65
CA LEU A 112 8.49 2.43 -16.04
C LEU A 112 7.18 3.22 -16.15
N LEU A 113 7.26 4.45 -16.62
CA LEU A 113 6.15 5.35 -16.81
C LEU A 113 5.86 5.57 -18.30
N ASP A 114 4.60 5.79 -18.65
CA ASP A 114 4.21 6.17 -20.01
C ASP A 114 4.45 7.68 -20.29
N GLY A 115 4.05 8.11 -21.49
CA GLY A 115 4.16 9.51 -21.92
C GLY A 115 3.31 10.49 -21.09
N SER A 116 2.26 10.02 -20.40
CA SER A 116 1.43 10.83 -19.50
C SER A 116 2.03 10.96 -18.11
N GLY A 117 2.85 9.98 -17.70
CA GLY A 117 3.44 9.87 -16.35
C GLY A 117 2.72 8.86 -15.48
N LEU A 118 1.93 7.96 -16.06
CA LEU A 118 1.36 6.82 -15.36
C LEU A 118 2.41 5.72 -15.29
N VAL A 119 2.63 5.11 -14.11
CA VAL A 119 3.44 3.91 -13.96
C VAL A 119 2.73 2.74 -14.65
N VAL A 120 3.39 2.13 -15.62
CA VAL A 120 2.88 0.99 -16.42
C VAL A 120 3.56 -0.33 -16.08
N ALA A 121 4.71 -0.29 -15.42
CA ALA A 121 5.39 -1.44 -14.82
C ALA A 121 6.35 -0.97 -13.73
N SER A 122 6.64 -1.81 -12.74
CA SER A 122 7.57 -1.52 -11.66
C SER A 122 8.18 -2.80 -11.10
N SER A 123 9.37 -2.69 -10.52
CA SER A 123 10.04 -3.73 -9.73
C SER A 123 10.72 -3.05 -8.53
N GLY A 124 10.54 -3.62 -7.35
CA GLY A 124 11.05 -3.06 -6.08
C GLY A 124 10.96 -4.08 -4.96
N GLN A 125 11.41 -5.30 -5.22
CA GLN A 125 11.59 -6.30 -4.17
C GLN A 125 12.95 -6.05 -3.51
N PRO A 126 13.18 -6.45 -2.25
CA PRO A 126 14.47 -6.24 -1.56
C PRO A 126 15.58 -7.19 -2.09
N GLU A 127 15.56 -7.50 -3.38
CA GLU A 127 16.50 -8.37 -4.07
C GLU A 127 17.66 -7.55 -4.66
N LEU A 128 18.70 -8.22 -5.13
CA LEU A 128 19.86 -7.54 -5.74
C LEU A 128 19.67 -7.28 -7.25
N VAL A 129 18.54 -7.71 -7.80
CA VAL A 129 18.22 -7.65 -9.23
C VAL A 129 16.77 -7.23 -9.40
N GLU A 130 16.56 -6.13 -10.12
CA GLU A 130 15.23 -5.70 -10.54
C GLU A 130 14.98 -6.04 -12.00
N VAL A 131 13.76 -6.49 -12.32
CA VAL A 131 13.40 -6.89 -13.69
C VAL A 131 12.05 -6.31 -14.08
N ILE A 132 12.00 -5.60 -15.21
CA ILE A 132 10.76 -5.21 -15.87
C ILE A 132 10.71 -5.85 -17.25
N ASP A 133 9.74 -6.73 -17.48
CA ASP A 133 9.37 -7.25 -18.80
C ASP A 133 8.03 -6.65 -19.22
N TYR A 134 8.05 -5.78 -20.23
CA TYR A 134 6.90 -4.96 -20.60
C TYR A 134 6.65 -4.97 -22.10
N THR A 135 5.38 -5.11 -22.51
CA THR A 135 4.94 -4.93 -23.89
C THR A 135 4.11 -3.66 -24.02
N SER A 136 4.58 -2.73 -24.84
CA SER A 136 3.95 -1.43 -24.99
C SER A 136 2.61 -1.50 -25.72
N ALA A 137 1.52 -1.03 -25.11
CA ALA A 137 0.21 -1.01 -25.75
C ALA A 137 0.11 0.05 -26.87
N GLU A 138 0.78 1.19 -26.69
CA GLU A 138 0.75 2.33 -27.60
C GLU A 138 2.17 2.83 -27.93
N GLY A 139 2.37 3.33 -29.15
CA GLY A 139 3.65 3.91 -29.52
C GLY A 139 3.86 5.28 -28.88
N GLY A 140 5.04 5.52 -28.30
CA GLY A 140 5.34 6.78 -27.65
C GLY A 140 6.57 6.72 -26.72
N SER A 141 6.85 7.87 -26.10
CA SER A 141 7.90 7.97 -25.08
C SER A 141 7.46 7.30 -23.79
N HIS A 142 8.34 6.50 -23.23
CA HIS A 142 8.27 5.92 -21.89
C HIS A 142 9.47 6.43 -21.09
N TYR A 143 9.32 6.48 -19.78
CA TYR A 143 10.33 7.01 -18.86
C TYR A 143 10.65 5.96 -17.81
N LEU A 144 11.90 5.55 -17.71
CA LEU A 144 12.39 4.72 -16.63
C LEU A 144 12.89 5.64 -15.52
N ARG A 145 12.45 5.39 -14.29
CA ARG A 145 12.93 6.02 -13.07
C ARG A 145 13.65 4.95 -12.26
N VAL A 146 14.90 5.19 -11.90
CA VAL A 146 15.69 4.35 -11.00
C VAL A 146 15.94 5.15 -9.73
N PHE A 147 15.61 4.59 -8.56
CA PHE A 147 15.72 5.30 -7.30
C PHE A 147 16.05 4.34 -6.15
N VAL A 148 16.53 4.90 -5.05
CA VAL A 148 16.78 4.15 -3.81
C VAL A 148 15.49 4.04 -3.01
N TYR A 149 15.11 2.84 -2.60
CA TYR A 149 14.08 2.61 -1.60
C TYR A 149 14.67 2.76 -0.18
N GLY A 150 14.16 3.74 0.58
CA GLY A 150 14.57 4.02 1.97
C GLY A 150 15.78 4.96 2.13
N ASP A 151 16.27 5.07 3.37
CA ASP A 151 17.25 6.09 3.78
C ASP A 151 18.71 5.66 3.56
N TRP A 152 19.08 5.26 2.34
CA TRP A 152 20.47 4.93 2.03
C TRP A 152 21.30 6.21 1.79
N PRO A 153 22.37 6.44 2.58
CA PRO A 153 23.16 7.68 2.50
C PRO A 153 24.30 7.61 1.47
N GLY A 154 24.36 6.56 0.65
CA GLY A 154 25.53 6.23 -0.17
C GLY A 154 25.34 6.36 -1.66
N ALA A 155 26.47 6.50 -2.36
CA ALA A 155 26.51 6.31 -3.81
C ALA A 155 26.30 4.83 -4.13
N VAL A 156 25.50 4.56 -5.17
CA VAL A 156 25.19 3.21 -5.62
C VAL A 156 25.62 3.07 -7.06
N SER A 157 26.48 2.10 -7.35
CA SER A 157 26.77 1.70 -8.71
C SER A 157 25.82 0.60 -9.12
N TYR A 158 25.29 0.68 -10.34
CA TYR A 158 24.41 -0.34 -10.88
C TYR A 158 24.69 -0.54 -12.36
N GLN A 159 24.39 -1.75 -12.83
CA GLN A 159 24.38 -2.07 -14.24
C GLN A 159 22.93 -2.15 -14.70
N LEU A 160 22.58 -1.37 -15.73
CA LEU A 160 21.27 -1.44 -16.37
C LEU A 160 21.42 -2.10 -17.75
N LEU A 161 20.80 -3.25 -17.94
CA LEU A 161 20.67 -3.92 -19.23
C LEU A 161 19.31 -3.57 -19.85
N VAL A 162 19.35 -3.07 -21.09
CA VAL A 162 18.16 -2.69 -21.87
C VAL A 162 18.09 -3.55 -23.12
N VAL A 163 17.06 -4.38 -23.23
CA VAL A 163 16.83 -5.25 -24.39
C VAL A 163 15.50 -4.88 -25.04
N LEU A 164 15.54 -4.53 -26.32
CA LEU A 164 14.35 -4.35 -27.14
C LEU A 164 14.05 -5.64 -27.89
N ASP A 165 12.77 -6.01 -27.89
CA ASP A 165 12.26 -7.20 -28.55
C ASP A 165 13.07 -8.48 -28.21
N PRO A 166 13.25 -8.80 -26.90
CA PRO A 166 13.92 -10.04 -26.52
C PRO A 166 13.17 -11.24 -27.10
N GLU A 167 13.90 -12.21 -27.66
CA GLU A 167 13.29 -13.44 -28.15
C GLU A 167 12.77 -14.28 -26.98
N CYS A 168 13.44 -14.19 -25.83
CA CYS A 168 13.07 -14.85 -24.59
C CYS A 168 13.55 -14.06 -23.36
N VAL A 169 12.85 -14.20 -22.23
CA VAL A 169 13.31 -13.77 -20.90
C VAL A 169 13.61 -14.97 -20.03
N GLU A 170 12.74 -15.99 -20.10
CA GLU A 170 12.93 -17.27 -19.46
C GLU A 170 13.00 -18.42 -20.48
N HIS A 171 13.44 -19.60 -20.03
CA HIS A 171 13.64 -20.73 -20.92
C HIS A 171 12.35 -21.26 -21.56
N GLY A 172 11.19 -21.13 -20.89
CA GLY A 172 9.90 -21.59 -21.39
C GLY A 172 9.42 -20.84 -22.66
N GLU A 173 9.93 -19.62 -22.89
CA GLU A 173 9.57 -18.83 -24.07
C GLU A 173 10.18 -19.38 -25.39
N CYS A 174 11.19 -20.26 -25.28
CA CYS A 174 11.82 -20.88 -26.44
C CYS A 174 11.06 -22.13 -26.91
N LEU A 175 10.07 -21.90 -27.78
CA LEU A 175 9.12 -22.92 -28.24
C LEU A 175 9.73 -24.06 -29.11
N ALA A 176 10.99 -23.95 -29.55
CA ALA A 176 11.61 -24.99 -30.35
C ALA A 176 12.34 -26.03 -29.45
N PRO A 177 12.18 -27.34 -29.71
CA PRO A 177 12.80 -28.37 -28.88
C PRO A 177 14.32 -28.24 -28.78
N GLY A 178 14.85 -28.18 -27.55
CA GLY A 178 16.29 -28.08 -27.28
C GLY A 178 16.87 -26.68 -27.41
N GLN A 179 16.02 -25.65 -27.55
CA GLN A 179 16.45 -24.27 -27.33
C GLN A 179 16.38 -23.93 -25.85
N VAL A 180 17.29 -23.07 -25.41
CA VAL A 180 17.24 -22.43 -24.10
C VAL A 180 17.35 -20.93 -24.29
N CYS A 181 16.79 -20.18 -23.34
CA CYS A 181 17.03 -18.75 -23.33
C CYS A 181 18.47 -18.49 -22.89
N GLN A 182 19.26 -17.85 -23.73
CA GLN A 182 20.60 -17.42 -23.38
C GLN A 182 20.84 -16.04 -23.96
N ASP A 183 21.22 -15.09 -23.10
CA ASP A 183 21.44 -13.69 -23.48
C ASP A 183 20.22 -13.14 -24.26
N HIS A 184 19.01 -13.47 -23.78
CA HIS A 184 17.72 -13.02 -24.31
C HIS A 184 17.40 -13.48 -25.74
N ALA A 185 18.14 -14.50 -26.21
CA ALA A 185 17.97 -15.15 -27.49
C ALA A 185 17.71 -16.66 -27.31
N CYS A 186 16.86 -17.23 -28.15
CA CYS A 186 16.62 -18.67 -28.15
C CYS A 186 17.72 -19.39 -28.92
N VAL A 187 18.63 -20.04 -28.19
CA VAL A 187 19.79 -20.72 -28.78
C VAL A 187 19.70 -22.23 -28.63
N ASP A 188 20.16 -22.96 -29.64
CA ASP A 188 20.26 -24.42 -29.58
C ASP A 188 21.29 -24.83 -28.51
N PHE A 189 20.86 -25.57 -27.49
CA PHE A 189 21.73 -26.08 -26.43
C PHE A 189 21.62 -27.59 -26.31
N ILE A 190 22.77 -28.26 -26.49
CA ILE A 190 22.84 -29.72 -26.40
C ILE A 190 23.30 -30.12 -25.00
N CYS A 191 22.37 -30.61 -24.19
CA CYS A 191 22.66 -31.02 -22.82
C CYS A 191 23.34 -32.40 -22.75
N SER A 192 24.12 -32.63 -21.70
CA SER A 192 24.80 -33.89 -21.39
C SER A 192 25.17 -33.99 -19.90
N ASP A 193 25.64 -35.15 -19.43
CA ASP A 193 26.16 -35.31 -18.06
C ASP A 193 27.29 -34.31 -17.72
N SER A 194 28.04 -33.85 -18.73
CA SER A 194 29.12 -32.87 -18.60
C SER A 194 28.69 -31.42 -18.86
N ALA A 195 27.46 -31.21 -19.32
CA ALA A 195 26.87 -29.92 -19.63
C ALA A 195 25.37 -30.00 -19.29
N PRO A 196 25.01 -29.94 -17.99
CA PRO A 196 23.62 -30.04 -17.56
C PRO A 196 22.81 -28.87 -18.11
N CYS A 197 21.50 -29.06 -18.21
CA CYS A 197 20.61 -27.95 -18.53
C CYS A 197 20.68 -26.86 -17.47
N PRO A 198 20.40 -25.60 -17.85
CA PRO A 198 20.17 -24.53 -16.89
C PRO A 198 19.08 -24.90 -15.86
N ALA A 199 19.03 -24.15 -14.76
CA ALA A 199 18.03 -24.35 -13.72
C ALA A 199 16.60 -24.30 -14.29
N GLY A 200 15.70 -25.15 -13.76
CA GLY A 200 14.32 -25.25 -14.23
C GLY A 200 14.10 -26.18 -15.42
N LEU A 201 15.15 -26.72 -16.06
CA LEU A 201 15.04 -27.65 -17.18
C LEU A 201 15.71 -28.99 -16.91
N VAL A 202 15.22 -30.04 -17.56
CA VAL A 202 15.80 -31.38 -17.54
C VAL A 202 16.34 -31.77 -18.90
N CYS A 203 17.40 -32.59 -18.91
CA CYS A 203 17.99 -33.08 -20.14
C CYS A 203 17.25 -34.33 -20.63
N ASP A 204 16.48 -34.22 -21.72
CA ASP A 204 15.85 -35.35 -22.39
C ASP A 204 16.44 -35.53 -23.79
N ALA A 205 17.03 -36.71 -24.03
CA ALA A 205 17.65 -37.08 -25.32
C ALA A 205 18.61 -36.04 -25.94
N GLY A 206 19.26 -35.20 -25.14
CA GLY A 206 20.19 -34.16 -25.59
C GLY A 206 19.56 -32.79 -25.85
N SER A 207 18.27 -32.63 -25.53
CA SER A 207 17.55 -31.36 -25.54
C SER A 207 17.21 -30.95 -24.11
N CYS A 208 17.36 -29.67 -23.78
CA CYS A 208 16.78 -29.13 -22.57
C CYS A 208 15.28 -28.92 -22.78
N VAL A 209 14.51 -29.44 -21.84
CA VAL A 209 13.05 -29.44 -21.87
C VAL A 209 12.53 -29.14 -20.47
N GLU A 210 11.33 -28.59 -20.35
CA GLU A 210 10.70 -28.34 -19.05
C GLU A 210 10.52 -29.64 -18.27
N CYS A 211 10.14 -30.71 -18.98
CA CYS A 211 9.92 -32.00 -18.35
C CYS A 211 10.27 -33.17 -19.27
N ALA A 212 10.73 -34.26 -18.67
CA ALA A 212 10.79 -35.58 -19.28
C ALA A 212 9.65 -36.50 -18.76
N SER A 213 9.10 -36.15 -17.60
CA SER A 213 8.02 -36.82 -16.90
C SER A 213 7.25 -35.84 -16.02
N ALA A 214 6.06 -36.22 -15.55
CA ALA A 214 5.26 -35.36 -14.66
C ALA A 214 5.99 -34.99 -13.34
N ALA A 215 6.97 -35.79 -12.91
CA ALA A 215 7.76 -35.50 -11.73
C ALA A 215 8.74 -34.33 -11.90
N ASP A 216 8.98 -33.90 -13.14
CA ASP A 216 9.85 -32.78 -13.46
C ASP A 216 9.07 -31.44 -13.50
N CYS A 217 7.74 -31.49 -13.46
CA CYS A 217 6.90 -30.29 -13.49
C CYS A 217 6.72 -29.67 -12.09
N PRO A 218 6.46 -28.34 -12.03
CA PRO A 218 5.91 -27.73 -10.82
C PRO A 218 4.66 -28.50 -10.41
N GLU A 219 4.46 -28.75 -9.10
CA GLU A 219 3.24 -29.41 -8.60
C GLU A 219 2.87 -30.69 -9.41
N PRO A 220 3.57 -31.83 -9.22
CA PRO A 220 3.45 -33.03 -10.08
C PRO A 220 2.03 -33.62 -10.23
N ASP A 221 1.10 -33.20 -9.37
CA ASP A 221 -0.30 -33.60 -9.39
C ASP A 221 -1.20 -32.63 -10.20
N ALA A 222 -0.73 -31.41 -10.52
CA ALA A 222 -1.43 -30.37 -11.27
C ALA A 222 -0.92 -30.20 -12.71
N TYR A 223 0.23 -30.76 -13.06
CA TYR A 223 0.83 -30.65 -14.39
C TYR A 223 1.14 -32.01 -15.01
N LEU A 224 0.78 -32.17 -16.27
CA LEU A 224 1.19 -33.31 -17.09
C LEU A 224 2.35 -32.90 -17.99
N CYS A 225 3.40 -33.71 -18.01
CA CYS A 225 4.41 -33.58 -19.03
C CYS A 225 3.86 -34.06 -20.39
N GLN A 226 3.49 -33.13 -21.26
CA GLN A 226 3.01 -33.41 -22.60
C GLN A 226 3.94 -32.79 -23.62
N GLN A 227 4.50 -33.62 -24.50
CA GLN A 227 5.42 -33.18 -25.56
C GLN A 227 6.59 -32.34 -25.02
N ASN A 228 7.15 -32.75 -23.88
CA ASN A 228 8.29 -32.10 -23.23
C ASN A 228 8.01 -30.70 -22.64
N THR A 229 6.74 -30.33 -22.50
CA THR A 229 6.24 -29.12 -21.84
C THR A 229 5.37 -29.52 -20.65
N CYS A 230 5.46 -28.78 -19.55
CA CYS A 230 4.55 -28.92 -18.42
C CYS A 230 3.21 -28.30 -18.78
N VAL A 231 2.31 -29.13 -19.27
CA VAL A 231 0.96 -28.71 -19.59
C VAL A 231 0.11 -28.86 -18.35
N TYR A 232 -0.39 -27.72 -17.91
CA TYR A 232 -1.34 -27.64 -16.83
C TYR A 232 -2.54 -28.58 -17.06
N SER A 233 -2.84 -29.39 -16.05
CA SER A 233 -3.94 -30.33 -16.05
C SER A 233 -4.64 -30.27 -14.70
N CYS A 234 -5.67 -29.44 -14.61
CA CYS A 234 -6.60 -29.51 -13.51
C CYS A 234 -7.57 -30.69 -13.74
N SER A 235 -8.07 -31.30 -12.67
CA SER A 235 -9.19 -32.24 -12.75
C SER A 235 -10.38 -31.55 -12.12
N GLU A 236 -11.42 -31.31 -12.92
CA GLU A 236 -12.71 -30.78 -12.47
C GLU A 236 -13.21 -31.52 -11.23
N ASP A 237 -13.76 -30.78 -10.28
CA ASP A 237 -14.29 -31.37 -9.07
C ASP A 237 -15.68 -32.01 -9.28
N SER A 238 -16.28 -32.47 -8.18
CA SER A 238 -17.54 -33.22 -8.22
C SER A 238 -18.81 -32.37 -8.39
N PHE A 239 -18.71 -31.04 -8.28
CA PHE A 239 -19.81 -30.10 -8.37
C PHE A 239 -20.00 -29.52 -9.78
N GLU A 240 -19.01 -29.70 -10.65
CA GLU A 240 -19.09 -29.29 -12.05
C GLU A 240 -20.22 -30.01 -12.82
N PRO A 241 -20.97 -29.30 -13.71
CA PRO A 241 -20.77 -27.91 -14.11
C PRO A 241 -21.33 -26.90 -13.07
N ASN A 242 -20.51 -25.94 -12.62
CA ASN A 242 -20.92 -24.81 -11.78
C ASN A 242 -20.14 -23.51 -12.05
N SER A 243 -19.49 -23.40 -13.21
CA SER A 243 -18.73 -22.23 -13.66
C SER A 243 -19.54 -20.94 -13.90
N GLY A 244 -20.81 -20.89 -13.46
CA GLY A 244 -21.68 -19.74 -13.67
C GLY A 244 -22.98 -19.78 -12.87
N LYS A 245 -23.55 -18.60 -12.59
CA LYS A 245 -24.79 -18.40 -11.80
C LYS A 245 -25.93 -19.37 -12.15
N ALA A 246 -26.17 -19.61 -13.45
CA ALA A 246 -27.28 -20.47 -13.92
C ALA A 246 -27.05 -21.96 -13.65
N GLU A 247 -25.82 -22.35 -13.37
CA GLU A 247 -25.35 -23.71 -13.14
C GLU A 247 -24.99 -23.94 -11.66
N ALA A 248 -25.27 -22.97 -10.79
CA ALA A 248 -24.86 -22.98 -9.40
C ALA A 248 -25.21 -24.29 -8.68
N ALA A 249 -24.19 -24.91 -8.08
CA ALA A 249 -24.31 -26.19 -7.39
C ALA A 249 -24.96 -26.03 -6.01
N THR A 250 -25.93 -26.88 -5.67
CA THR A 250 -26.62 -26.74 -4.38
C THR A 250 -25.81 -27.32 -3.22
N ILE A 251 -25.56 -26.50 -2.20
CA ILE A 251 -24.97 -26.91 -0.91
C ILE A 251 -25.94 -26.64 0.24
N ALA A 252 -25.61 -27.12 1.43
CA ALA A 252 -26.41 -26.91 2.64
C ALA A 252 -25.53 -26.35 3.78
N PRO A 253 -26.09 -25.50 4.67
CA PRO A 253 -25.37 -25.08 5.86
C PRO A 253 -24.93 -26.27 6.73
N GLY A 254 -23.76 -26.14 7.34
CA GLY A 254 -23.11 -27.14 8.20
C GLY A 254 -22.27 -28.19 7.47
N ALA A 255 -22.26 -28.20 6.13
CA ALA A 255 -21.38 -29.05 5.34
C ALA A 255 -20.06 -28.35 5.02
N LEU A 256 -18.95 -29.06 5.17
CA LEU A 256 -17.65 -28.67 4.61
C LEU A 256 -17.49 -29.40 3.28
N GLN A 257 -17.38 -28.63 2.20
CA GLN A 257 -17.02 -29.12 0.87
C GLN A 257 -15.50 -29.12 0.74
N THR A 258 -14.91 -30.22 0.29
CA THR A 258 -13.45 -30.39 0.20
C THR A 258 -13.07 -30.96 -1.15
N GLY A 259 -11.89 -30.60 -1.64
CA GLY A 259 -11.41 -31.06 -2.95
C GLY A 259 -12.17 -30.40 -4.08
N LEU A 260 -12.56 -29.13 -3.86
CA LEU A 260 -13.07 -28.26 -4.89
C LEU A 260 -11.90 -27.70 -5.69
N THR A 261 -12.12 -27.36 -6.96
CA THR A 261 -11.05 -26.96 -7.87
C THR A 261 -11.50 -25.83 -8.77
N LEU A 262 -10.71 -24.76 -8.84
CA LEU A 262 -10.79 -23.76 -9.92
C LEU A 262 -9.77 -24.12 -11.00
N CYS A 263 -10.26 -24.28 -12.23
CA CYS A 263 -9.64 -24.98 -13.33
C CYS A 263 -9.16 -24.05 -14.47
N GLY A 264 -8.48 -22.95 -14.15
CA GLY A 264 -7.81 -22.04 -15.10
C GLY A 264 -8.36 -20.62 -15.14
N ASP A 265 -7.84 -19.79 -16.06
CA ASP A 265 -8.19 -18.37 -16.19
C ASP A 265 -9.70 -18.17 -16.48
N GLY A 266 -10.36 -17.45 -15.57
CA GLY A 266 -11.78 -17.12 -15.64
C GLY A 266 -12.75 -18.21 -15.17
N ASP A 267 -12.25 -19.28 -14.55
CA ASP A 267 -13.12 -20.25 -13.88
C ASP A 267 -13.64 -19.70 -12.54
N GLU A 268 -14.93 -19.91 -12.28
CA GLU A 268 -15.61 -19.40 -11.09
C GLU A 268 -16.66 -20.38 -10.60
N ASP A 269 -16.55 -20.81 -9.35
CA ASP A 269 -17.52 -21.73 -8.78
C ASP A 269 -18.71 -21.00 -8.17
N TRP A 270 -19.91 -21.30 -8.68
CA TRP A 270 -21.16 -20.80 -8.13
C TRP A 270 -21.86 -21.88 -7.31
N PHE A 271 -22.27 -21.54 -6.09
CA PHE A 271 -23.08 -22.41 -5.23
C PHE A 271 -24.42 -21.74 -4.86
N LEU A 272 -25.46 -22.55 -4.72
CA LEU A 272 -26.79 -22.13 -4.28
C LEU A 272 -27.08 -22.73 -2.90
N VAL A 273 -27.56 -21.90 -1.97
CA VAL A 273 -27.87 -22.33 -0.60
C VAL A 273 -29.17 -21.71 -0.10
N ASP A 274 -29.96 -22.47 0.66
CA ASP A 274 -31.14 -21.97 1.36
C ASP A 274 -30.72 -21.52 2.77
N LEU A 275 -30.96 -20.24 3.11
CA LEU A 275 -30.65 -19.64 4.41
C LEU A 275 -31.92 -19.18 5.14
N ASP A 276 -31.91 -19.34 6.47
CA ASP A 276 -33.00 -18.91 7.35
C ASP A 276 -32.81 -17.45 7.79
N GLU A 277 -33.91 -16.69 7.87
CA GLU A 277 -33.92 -15.32 8.40
C GLU A 277 -33.52 -15.29 9.88
N LEU A 278 -32.89 -14.17 10.29
CA LEU A 278 -32.41 -13.95 11.66
C LEU A 278 -31.51 -15.07 12.17
N VAL A 279 -30.68 -15.62 11.27
CA VAL A 279 -29.61 -16.55 11.60
C VAL A 279 -28.28 -15.95 11.15
N ARG A 280 -27.25 -16.12 11.97
CA ARG A 280 -25.88 -15.74 11.64
C ARG A 280 -25.16 -16.91 10.99
N TYR A 281 -24.49 -16.66 9.88
CA TYR A 281 -23.68 -17.63 9.16
C TYR A 281 -22.23 -17.17 9.12
N GLN A 282 -21.33 -18.15 9.18
CA GLN A 282 -19.91 -17.96 8.98
C GLN A 282 -19.48 -18.83 7.81
N LEU A 283 -19.09 -18.19 6.72
CA LEU A 283 -18.50 -18.84 5.57
C LEU A 283 -16.97 -18.84 5.73
N THR A 284 -16.36 -19.98 5.47
CA THR A 284 -14.91 -20.17 5.51
C THR A 284 -14.46 -20.75 4.19
N LEU A 285 -13.53 -20.08 3.55
CA LEU A 285 -12.80 -20.54 2.39
C LEU A 285 -11.37 -20.85 2.85
N GLN A 286 -10.82 -22.00 2.44
CA GLN A 286 -9.44 -22.39 2.77
C GLN A 286 -8.71 -22.85 1.51
N PHE A 287 -7.54 -22.27 1.26
CA PHE A 287 -6.69 -22.54 0.10
C PHE A 287 -5.22 -22.25 0.46
N SER A 288 -4.32 -22.24 -0.54
CA SER A 288 -2.92 -21.88 -0.34
C SER A 288 -2.52 -20.74 -1.27
N HIS A 289 -1.96 -19.69 -0.69
CA HIS A 289 -1.48 -18.46 -1.31
C HIS A 289 -0.33 -18.70 -2.28
N ALA A 290 0.48 -19.75 -2.07
CA ALA A 290 1.53 -20.13 -3.03
C ALA A 290 0.98 -20.53 -4.40
N ALA A 291 -0.32 -20.85 -4.48
CA ALA A 291 -0.96 -21.31 -5.68
C ALA A 291 -1.90 -20.24 -6.31
N GLY A 292 -2.13 -19.11 -5.62
CA GLY A 292 -2.97 -17.99 -6.10
C GLY A 292 -3.97 -17.48 -5.05
N ASP A 293 -4.50 -16.27 -5.26
CA ASP A 293 -5.51 -15.64 -4.39
C ASP A 293 -6.93 -16.00 -4.84
N ILE A 294 -7.82 -16.35 -3.91
CA ILE A 294 -9.20 -16.75 -4.20
C ILE A 294 -10.16 -15.91 -3.35
N ASP A 295 -11.12 -15.27 -4.00
CA ASP A 295 -12.13 -14.46 -3.37
C ASP A 295 -13.46 -15.20 -3.21
N VAL A 296 -14.27 -14.72 -2.27
CA VAL A 296 -15.65 -15.18 -2.11
C VAL A 296 -16.65 -14.03 -1.96
N GLU A 297 -17.79 -14.16 -2.63
CA GLU A 297 -18.91 -13.23 -2.55
C GLU A 297 -20.21 -13.98 -2.29
N VAL A 298 -21.11 -13.36 -1.51
CA VAL A 298 -22.44 -13.90 -1.19
C VAL A 298 -23.50 -12.93 -1.71
N PHE A 299 -24.49 -13.43 -2.44
CA PHE A 299 -25.58 -12.64 -3.03
C PHE A 299 -26.94 -13.20 -2.61
N GLU A 300 -27.95 -12.34 -2.53
CA GLU A 300 -29.34 -12.80 -2.56
C GLU A 300 -29.66 -13.33 -3.95
N ALA A 301 -30.29 -14.51 -4.07
CA ALA A 301 -30.57 -15.08 -5.39
C ALA A 301 -31.57 -14.25 -6.21
N ASP A 302 -32.39 -13.44 -5.54
CA ASP A 302 -33.35 -12.52 -6.16
C ASP A 302 -32.76 -11.11 -6.46
N ASP A 303 -31.58 -10.78 -5.92
CA ASP A 303 -30.83 -9.53 -6.12
C ASP A 303 -29.31 -9.83 -6.14
N ASP A 304 -28.82 -10.16 -7.33
CA ASP A 304 -27.46 -10.68 -7.58
C ASP A 304 -26.51 -9.65 -8.20
N ASP A 305 -26.90 -8.37 -8.15
CA ASP A 305 -26.11 -7.23 -8.63
C ASP A 305 -25.13 -6.72 -7.55
N VAL A 306 -25.45 -6.92 -6.27
CA VAL A 306 -24.64 -6.44 -5.13
C VAL A 306 -24.47 -7.55 -4.10
N PRO A 307 -23.24 -7.89 -3.69
CA PRO A 307 -23.04 -8.90 -2.66
C PRO A 307 -23.51 -8.38 -1.29
N VAL A 308 -24.16 -9.26 -0.52
CA VAL A 308 -24.53 -9.01 0.87
C VAL A 308 -23.37 -9.25 1.84
N ALA A 309 -22.36 -10.02 1.41
CA ALA A 309 -21.14 -10.27 2.17
C ALA A 309 -20.00 -10.65 1.21
N VAL A 310 -18.76 -10.28 1.56
CA VAL A 310 -17.57 -10.50 0.73
C VAL A 310 -16.37 -10.91 1.58
N GLY A 311 -15.45 -11.66 1.00
CA GLY A 311 -14.12 -11.97 1.53
C GLY A 311 -13.10 -11.80 0.42
N TYR A 312 -12.26 -10.76 0.54
CA TYR A 312 -11.25 -10.35 -0.43
C TYR A 312 -9.85 -10.28 0.23
N SER A 313 -9.52 -11.26 1.07
CA SER A 313 -8.27 -11.24 1.83
C SER A 313 -7.14 -11.82 1.02
N ASN A 314 -5.99 -11.16 1.00
CA ASN A 314 -4.75 -11.71 0.41
C ASN A 314 -4.07 -12.77 1.31
N ASP A 315 -4.78 -13.40 2.24
CA ASP A 315 -4.25 -14.41 3.18
C ASP A 315 -4.65 -15.83 2.70
N ASP A 316 -4.09 -16.90 3.25
CA ASP A 316 -4.40 -18.32 2.90
C ASP A 316 -5.87 -18.78 3.23
N GLY A 317 -6.86 -17.88 3.31
CA GLY A 317 -8.26 -18.21 3.58
C GLY A 317 -9.17 -17.02 3.90
N GLU A 318 -10.40 -17.05 3.38
CA GLU A 318 -11.42 -16.02 3.58
C GLU A 318 -12.36 -16.43 4.71
N LEU A 319 -12.65 -15.47 5.59
CA LEU A 319 -13.68 -15.61 6.60
C LEU A 319 -14.74 -14.53 6.42
N VAL A 320 -15.94 -14.95 6.03
CA VAL A 320 -17.09 -14.05 5.87
C VAL A 320 -18.11 -14.34 6.96
N ASP A 321 -18.48 -13.31 7.72
CA ASP A 321 -19.41 -13.41 8.85
C ASP A 321 -20.58 -12.46 8.61
N PHE A 322 -21.79 -13.00 8.49
CA PHE A 322 -22.98 -12.22 8.15
C PHE A 322 -24.23 -12.81 8.80
N ALA A 323 -25.31 -12.03 8.83
CA ALA A 323 -26.61 -12.50 9.28
C ALA A 323 -27.68 -12.20 8.22
N VAL A 324 -28.66 -13.08 8.11
CA VAL A 324 -29.80 -12.90 7.20
C VAL A 324 -30.85 -12.03 7.86
N ALA A 325 -31.28 -10.97 7.17
CA ALA A 325 -32.27 -10.02 7.67
C ALA A 325 -33.66 -10.65 7.88
N SER A 326 -34.48 -10.00 8.72
CA SER A 326 -35.89 -10.37 8.87
C SER A 326 -36.62 -10.18 7.54
N GLY A 327 -37.35 -11.20 7.10
CA GLY A 327 -38.07 -11.24 5.83
C GLY A 327 -37.21 -11.66 4.63
N ALA A 328 -35.93 -11.94 4.82
CA ALA A 328 -34.98 -12.31 3.76
C ALA A 328 -34.62 -13.82 3.74
N ALA A 329 -35.40 -14.67 4.43
CA ALA A 329 -35.24 -16.12 4.31
C ALA A 329 -35.43 -16.55 2.84
N GLY A 330 -34.50 -17.35 2.31
CA GLY A 330 -34.55 -17.72 0.90
C GLY A 330 -33.24 -18.27 0.35
N GLN A 331 -33.12 -18.19 -0.97
CA GLN A 331 -31.96 -18.67 -1.70
C GLN A 331 -30.88 -17.60 -1.79
N TYR A 332 -29.65 -18.02 -1.58
CA TYR A 332 -28.45 -17.21 -1.69
C TYR A 332 -27.47 -17.88 -2.65
N LEU A 333 -26.75 -17.07 -3.40
CA LEU A 333 -25.65 -17.51 -4.27
C LEU A 333 -24.33 -17.22 -3.57
N ILE A 334 -23.39 -18.16 -3.66
CA ILE A 334 -22.00 -17.99 -3.24
C ILE A 334 -21.15 -18.10 -4.49
N ARG A 335 -20.32 -17.11 -4.77
CA ARG A 335 -19.36 -17.10 -5.88
C ARG A 335 -17.97 -17.25 -5.29
N VAL A 336 -17.20 -18.20 -5.78
CA VAL A 336 -15.78 -18.38 -5.46
C VAL A 336 -15.00 -18.20 -6.75
N TYR A 337 -14.06 -17.25 -6.80
CA TYR A 337 -13.35 -16.90 -8.03
C TYR A 337 -11.93 -16.41 -7.76
N GLN A 338 -11.10 -16.35 -8.79
CA GLN A 338 -9.75 -15.77 -8.71
C GLN A 338 -9.72 -14.37 -9.33
N PRO A 339 -9.28 -13.32 -8.62
CA PRO A 339 -9.18 -11.96 -9.17
C PRO A 339 -8.09 -11.80 -10.25
N ALA A 340 -6.99 -12.55 -10.13
CA ALA A 340 -5.88 -12.60 -11.07
C ALA A 340 -5.49 -14.08 -11.29
N GLY A 341 -6.09 -14.72 -12.29
CA GLY A 341 -6.08 -16.18 -12.43
C GLY A 341 -5.18 -16.71 -13.54
N ASP A 342 -4.07 -17.36 -13.17
CA ASP A 342 -3.24 -18.14 -14.10
C ASP A 342 -2.97 -19.59 -13.61
N LEU A 343 -3.47 -20.00 -12.43
CA LEU A 343 -3.12 -21.27 -11.77
C LEU A 343 -4.34 -22.05 -11.22
N ALA A 344 -4.18 -23.38 -11.05
CA ALA A 344 -5.18 -24.30 -10.49
C ALA A 344 -5.21 -24.14 -9.01
N GLN A 345 -6.40 -23.90 -8.49
CA GLN A 345 -6.58 -23.79 -7.07
C GLN A 345 -7.46 -24.89 -6.55
N THR A 346 -6.92 -25.66 -5.62
CA THR A 346 -7.74 -26.52 -4.77
C THR A 346 -8.17 -25.74 -3.55
N TYR A 347 -9.45 -25.81 -3.20
CA TYR A 347 -9.96 -25.15 -2.02
C TYR A 347 -10.99 -26.01 -1.28
N SER A 348 -11.38 -25.53 -0.10
CA SER A 348 -12.50 -26.07 0.65
C SER A 348 -13.42 -24.95 1.11
N LEU A 349 -14.73 -25.19 1.03
CA LEU A 349 -15.77 -24.23 1.34
C LEU A 349 -16.63 -24.76 2.50
N GLY A 350 -16.65 -24.04 3.60
CA GLY A 350 -17.50 -24.31 4.75
C GLY A 350 -18.53 -23.20 4.94
N LEU A 351 -19.76 -23.56 5.29
CA LEU A 351 -20.78 -22.60 5.70
C LEU A 351 -21.39 -23.03 7.03
N ALA A 352 -21.00 -22.40 8.13
CA ALA A 352 -21.42 -22.76 9.46
C ALA A 352 -22.58 -21.87 9.96
N ASP A 353 -23.70 -22.49 10.32
CA ASP A 353 -24.80 -21.87 11.06
C ASP A 353 -24.36 -21.58 12.51
N GLN A 354 -24.31 -20.30 12.88
CA GLN A 354 -23.92 -19.81 14.20
C GLN A 354 -25.12 -19.62 15.15
N GLY A 355 -26.33 -19.90 14.68
CA GLY A 355 -27.58 -19.82 15.43
C GLY A 355 -28.34 -18.51 15.22
N ALA A 356 -29.52 -18.48 15.85
CA ALA A 356 -30.45 -17.36 15.74
C ALA A 356 -29.90 -16.08 16.41
N VAL A 357 -30.16 -14.96 15.75
CA VAL A 357 -29.79 -13.61 16.20
C VAL A 357 -31.02 -12.73 16.39
N GLY A 358 -30.84 -11.61 17.09
CA GLY A 358 -31.90 -10.62 17.29
C GLY A 358 -32.13 -9.70 16.07
N CYS A 359 -31.09 -9.48 15.26
CA CYS A 359 -31.12 -8.64 14.07
C CYS A 359 -29.89 -8.89 13.19
N ALA A 360 -29.99 -8.56 11.90
CA ALA A 360 -28.88 -8.42 10.97
C ALA A 360 -28.57 -6.94 10.65
N TRP A 361 -29.57 -6.07 10.71
CA TRP A 361 -29.43 -4.62 10.49
C TRP A 361 -30.47 -3.83 11.29
N ASN A 362 -30.33 -2.50 11.32
CA ASN A 362 -31.21 -1.63 12.14
C ASN A 362 -32.71 -1.75 11.82
N GLY A 363 -33.07 -2.10 10.58
CA GLY A 363 -34.46 -2.26 10.17
C GLY A 363 -35.15 -3.50 10.74
N ASP A 364 -34.40 -4.46 11.28
CA ASP A 364 -34.95 -5.62 11.99
C ASP A 364 -35.40 -5.27 13.41
N CYS A 365 -34.94 -4.13 13.95
CA CYS A 365 -35.21 -3.71 15.31
C CYS A 365 -36.45 -2.81 15.42
N THR A 366 -37.00 -2.72 16.64
CA THR A 366 -38.16 -1.85 16.86
C THR A 366 -37.74 -0.38 16.93
N GLU A 367 -38.70 0.53 16.77
CA GLU A 367 -38.44 1.98 16.77
C GLU A 367 -37.69 2.43 18.04
N GLY A 368 -36.48 2.96 17.88
CA GLY A 368 -35.59 3.40 18.97
C GLY A 368 -34.51 2.39 19.37
N GLU A 369 -34.46 1.22 18.73
CA GLU A 369 -33.38 0.24 18.86
C GLU A 369 -32.48 0.25 17.62
N VAL A 370 -31.24 -0.17 17.80
CA VAL A 370 -30.25 -0.38 16.73
C VAL A 370 -29.69 -1.79 16.84
N CYS A 371 -29.26 -2.34 15.72
CA CYS A 371 -28.63 -3.65 15.68
C CYS A 371 -27.15 -3.51 16.02
N LEU A 372 -26.74 -4.04 17.18
CA LEU A 372 -25.35 -4.10 17.61
C LEU A 372 -25.01 -5.53 18.03
N ASP A 373 -23.91 -6.07 17.51
CA ASP A 373 -23.49 -7.47 17.74
C ASP A 373 -24.65 -8.47 17.57
N TYR A 374 -25.43 -8.25 16.51
CA TYR A 374 -26.61 -9.05 16.16
C TYR A 374 -27.72 -9.07 17.23
N ALA A 375 -27.77 -8.07 18.10
CA ALA A 375 -28.82 -7.87 19.09
C ALA A 375 -29.46 -6.48 18.93
N CYS A 376 -30.79 -6.42 19.01
CA CYS A 376 -31.50 -5.15 19.12
C CYS A 376 -31.29 -4.59 20.53
N VAL A 377 -30.64 -3.44 20.59
CA VAL A 377 -30.39 -2.73 21.84
C VAL A 377 -30.84 -1.29 21.70
N VAL A 378 -31.30 -0.71 22.81
CA VAL A 378 -31.48 0.73 22.90
C VAL A 378 -30.08 1.32 23.04
N PRO A 379 -29.60 2.12 22.06
CA PRO A 379 -28.28 2.69 22.15
C PRO A 379 -28.25 3.78 23.23
N ASP A 380 -27.08 4.02 23.84
CA ASP A 380 -26.94 5.12 24.80
C ASP A 380 -27.14 6.47 24.10
N CYS A 381 -26.83 6.54 22.80
CA CYS A 381 -27.02 7.69 21.95
C CYS A 381 -27.15 7.27 20.47
N THR A 382 -27.83 8.09 19.68
CA THR A 382 -27.85 8.02 18.21
C THR A 382 -27.22 9.25 17.58
N GLU A 383 -27.15 10.35 18.33
CA GLU A 383 -26.49 11.60 17.97
C GLU A 383 -25.81 12.23 19.19
N ASP A 384 -24.87 13.14 18.98
CA ASP A 384 -24.14 13.81 20.07
C ASP A 384 -25.06 14.53 21.07
N ALA A 385 -26.24 14.96 20.62
CA ALA A 385 -27.23 15.64 21.46
C ALA A 385 -27.86 14.73 22.53
N ASP A 386 -27.78 13.41 22.36
CA ASP A 386 -28.24 12.42 23.34
C ASP A 386 -27.28 12.30 24.53
N CYS A 387 -26.03 12.77 24.38
CA CYS A 387 -25.00 12.69 25.39
C CYS A 387 -24.94 13.93 26.30
N THR A 388 -24.47 13.75 27.54
CA THR A 388 -24.28 14.88 28.46
C THR A 388 -23.00 15.60 28.08
N ALA A 389 -23.11 16.89 27.70
CA ALA A 389 -21.94 17.69 27.36
C ALA A 389 -20.83 17.61 28.45
N PRO A 390 -19.56 17.38 28.07
CA PRO A 390 -19.01 17.46 26.71
C PRO A 390 -19.06 16.14 25.91
N ASP A 391 -19.59 15.05 26.46
CA ASP A 391 -19.57 13.72 25.86
C ASP A 391 -20.27 13.71 24.48
N ARG A 392 -19.83 12.82 23.60
CA ARG A 392 -20.33 12.68 22.22
C ARG A 392 -20.69 11.24 21.90
N CYS A 393 -21.49 11.04 20.85
CA CYS A 393 -21.92 9.72 20.45
C CYS A 393 -20.91 9.06 19.51
N VAL A 394 -20.31 7.96 19.95
CA VAL A 394 -19.41 7.13 19.12
C VAL A 394 -19.86 5.70 19.21
N ALA A 395 -20.12 5.08 18.05
CA ALA A 395 -20.60 3.70 17.96
C ALA A 395 -21.74 3.42 18.95
N ASN A 396 -22.74 4.32 18.96
CA ASN A 396 -23.95 4.21 19.76
C ASN A 396 -23.73 4.25 21.29
N SER A 397 -22.55 4.70 21.73
CA SER A 397 -22.16 4.89 23.13
C SER A 397 -21.75 6.34 23.38
N CYS A 398 -22.16 6.92 24.51
CA CYS A 398 -21.66 8.22 24.93
C CYS A 398 -20.22 8.07 25.46
N VAL A 399 -19.27 8.63 24.72
CA VAL A 399 -17.86 8.65 25.09
C VAL A 399 -17.44 10.06 25.46
N SER A 400 -16.53 10.18 26.42
CA SER A 400 -15.96 11.47 26.79
C SER A 400 -15.26 12.09 25.59
N ARG A 401 -15.66 13.31 25.26
CA ARG A 401 -15.03 14.06 24.18
C ARG A 401 -13.65 14.58 24.61
N PRO A 402 -12.60 14.41 23.79
CA PRO A 402 -11.31 15.02 24.10
C PRO A 402 -11.40 16.55 23.95
N ARG A 403 -10.68 17.28 24.80
CA ARG A 403 -10.65 18.75 24.74
C ARG A 403 -9.99 19.20 23.45
N GLY A 404 -10.45 20.32 22.90
CA GLY A 404 -9.94 20.84 21.63
C GLY A 404 -10.69 20.32 20.41
N ASP A 405 -11.62 19.38 20.56
CA ASP A 405 -12.34 18.76 19.45
C ASP A 405 -13.48 19.62 18.88
N VAL A 406 -13.84 20.74 19.52
CA VAL A 406 -14.75 21.79 19.00
C VAL A 406 -14.41 23.15 19.58
N CYS A 407 -14.87 24.18 18.89
CA CYS A 407 -14.83 25.58 19.34
C CYS A 407 -15.48 25.85 20.71
N ASP A 408 -16.46 25.05 21.13
CA ASP A 408 -17.13 25.25 22.42
C ASP A 408 -16.35 24.64 23.61
N ASP A 409 -15.37 23.76 23.34
CA ASP A 409 -14.50 23.11 24.34
C ASP A 409 -13.03 23.07 23.89
N THR A 410 -12.49 24.24 23.52
CA THR A 410 -11.08 24.39 23.11
C THR A 410 -10.10 24.10 24.25
N ILE A 411 -8.87 23.69 23.93
CA ILE A 411 -7.78 23.64 24.90
C ILE A 411 -7.32 25.08 25.22
N ALA A 412 -7.56 25.54 26.45
CA ALA A 412 -7.22 26.89 26.87
C ALA A 412 -5.72 27.01 27.22
N VAL A 413 -5.00 27.84 26.48
CA VAL A 413 -3.59 28.20 26.75
C VAL A 413 -3.57 29.33 27.78
N THR A 414 -3.42 28.98 29.05
CA THR A 414 -3.54 29.94 30.16
C THR A 414 -2.24 30.68 30.50
N SER A 415 -1.11 30.22 29.99
CA SER A 415 0.22 30.80 30.23
C SER A 415 1.16 30.44 29.09
N LEU A 416 2.07 31.35 28.74
CA LEU A 416 3.09 31.16 27.72
C LEU A 416 4.50 31.21 28.38
N PRO A 417 5.48 30.41 27.91
CA PRO A 417 5.34 29.39 26.87
C PRO A 417 4.42 28.24 27.31
N PHE A 418 3.76 27.62 26.34
CA PHE A 418 2.85 26.49 26.52
C PHE A 418 3.35 25.31 25.69
N SER A 419 3.21 24.10 26.22
CA SER A 419 3.43 22.89 25.47
C SER A 419 2.39 21.83 25.82
N ASP A 420 2.05 21.02 24.83
CA ASP A 420 1.19 19.85 24.95
C ASP A 420 1.82 18.74 24.10
N THR A 421 1.87 17.51 24.61
CA THR A 421 2.70 16.45 24.01
C THR A 421 1.96 15.15 23.89
N GLY A 422 2.16 14.43 22.79
CA GLY A 422 1.55 13.14 22.50
C GLY A 422 0.05 13.24 22.29
N VAL A 423 -0.43 14.32 21.66
CA VAL A 423 -1.85 14.54 21.40
C VAL A 423 -2.27 13.64 20.25
N ASP A 424 -3.09 12.63 20.56
CA ASP A 424 -3.56 11.62 19.61
C ASP A 424 -4.69 12.16 18.72
N MET A 425 -4.43 12.34 17.42
CA MET A 425 -5.40 12.83 16.45
C MET A 425 -6.52 11.84 16.13
N ALA A 426 -6.34 10.55 16.41
CA ALA A 426 -7.33 9.53 16.10
C ALA A 426 -8.58 9.64 16.98
N VAL A 427 -8.44 10.21 18.18
CA VAL A 427 -9.60 10.46 19.07
C VAL A 427 -10.35 11.74 18.73
N HIS A 428 -9.83 12.58 17.84
CA HIS A 428 -10.43 13.84 17.41
C HIS A 428 -11.25 13.71 16.11
N ARG A 429 -12.00 14.74 15.75
CA ARG A 429 -12.76 14.84 14.49
C ARG A 429 -12.58 16.20 13.86
N ASN A 430 -12.87 16.30 12.57
CA ASN A 430 -12.88 17.60 11.88
C ASN A 430 -14.00 18.48 12.43
N ALA A 431 -13.63 19.59 13.09
CA ALA A 431 -14.52 20.69 13.42
C ALA A 431 -14.31 21.92 12.53
N ILE A 432 -13.11 22.10 11.96
CA ILE A 432 -12.66 23.24 11.17
C ILE A 432 -12.03 22.76 9.84
N GLY A 433 -12.88 22.60 8.83
CA GLY A 433 -12.45 22.35 7.45
C GLY A 433 -12.24 23.63 6.64
N LEU A 434 -11.00 24.02 6.34
CA LEU A 434 -10.68 25.09 5.40
C LEU A 434 -10.33 24.51 4.03
N ALA A 435 -10.74 25.21 2.96
CA ALA A 435 -10.40 24.81 1.60
C ALA A 435 -8.95 25.19 1.25
N ALA A 436 -8.35 24.48 0.29
CA ALA A 436 -7.07 24.84 -0.30
C ALA A 436 -7.04 26.31 -0.75
N GLY A 437 -5.98 27.02 -0.41
CA GLY A 437 -5.79 28.46 -0.65
C GLY A 437 -6.56 29.38 0.30
N ALA A 438 -7.26 28.85 1.31
CA ALA A 438 -7.93 29.66 2.33
C ALA A 438 -6.96 30.18 3.39
N CYS A 439 -6.03 29.33 3.84
CA CYS A 439 -5.09 29.67 4.91
C CYS A 439 -3.72 29.02 4.69
N THR A 440 -3.70 27.82 4.11
CA THR A 440 -2.54 27.18 3.49
C THR A 440 -2.85 26.86 2.03
N ASP A 441 -1.85 26.42 1.26
CA ASP A 441 -2.06 25.99 -0.13
C ASP A 441 -2.89 24.69 -0.23
N TRP A 442 -3.02 23.96 0.89
CA TRP A 442 -3.83 22.75 1.05
C TRP A 442 -5.04 22.99 1.96
N GLY A 443 -5.97 22.03 2.03
CA GLY A 443 -7.19 22.18 2.81
C GLY A 443 -7.14 21.38 4.11
N SER A 444 -7.53 21.97 5.25
CA SER A 444 -7.56 21.32 6.58
C SER A 444 -8.77 20.41 6.79
N GLY A 445 -9.05 19.55 5.82
CA GLY A 445 -10.31 18.79 5.73
C GLY A 445 -10.39 17.52 6.59
N GLY A 446 -9.33 17.13 7.30
CA GLY A 446 -9.34 15.96 8.19
C GLY A 446 -9.53 16.32 9.67
N ASN A 447 -9.20 15.39 10.58
CA ASN A 447 -9.36 15.59 12.03
C ASN A 447 -8.58 16.82 12.52
N ASP A 448 -9.07 17.50 13.57
CA ASP A 448 -8.40 18.66 14.13
C ASP A 448 -8.45 18.79 15.66
N VAL A 449 -7.53 19.60 16.19
CA VAL A 449 -7.43 20.00 17.60
C VAL A 449 -7.30 21.51 17.69
N ILE A 450 -8.11 22.11 18.57
CA ILE A 450 -8.30 23.56 18.67
C ILE A 450 -7.80 24.07 20.02
N TYR A 451 -6.76 24.90 19.98
CA TYR A 451 -6.24 25.64 21.12
C TYR A 451 -6.75 27.08 21.09
N ARG A 452 -7.14 27.62 22.24
CA ARG A 452 -7.56 29.03 22.40
C ARG A 452 -6.55 29.77 23.27
N LEU A 453 -6.08 30.91 22.78
CA LEU A 453 -5.11 31.75 23.49
C LEU A 453 -5.38 33.24 23.32
N ASP A 454 -4.98 34.04 24.31
CA ASP A 454 -5.03 35.50 24.25
C ASP A 454 -3.62 36.04 24.00
N VAL A 455 -3.43 36.81 22.90
CA VAL A 455 -2.16 37.37 22.47
C VAL A 455 -2.17 38.90 22.64
N PRO A 456 -1.22 39.49 23.38
CA PRO A 456 -1.16 40.93 23.59
C PRO A 456 -0.70 41.69 22.35
N ALA A 457 -1.10 42.96 22.23
CA ALA A 457 -0.70 43.84 21.15
C ALA A 457 0.84 43.95 21.05
N GLY A 458 1.37 43.71 19.85
CA GLY A 458 2.80 43.72 19.56
C GLY A 458 3.53 42.43 19.92
N GLY A 459 2.85 41.43 20.50
CA GLY A 459 3.41 40.11 20.75
C GLY A 459 3.62 39.35 19.44
N TYR A 460 4.79 38.75 19.30
CA TYR A 460 5.14 37.92 18.16
C TYR A 460 4.91 36.45 18.51
N LEU A 461 3.83 35.87 18.00
CA LEU A 461 3.44 34.50 18.29
C LEU A 461 4.21 33.52 17.41
N TRP A 462 4.69 32.44 18.03
CA TRP A 462 5.24 31.26 17.39
C TRP A 462 4.42 30.04 17.81
N VAL A 463 3.96 29.26 16.83
CA VAL A 463 3.36 27.94 17.05
C VAL A 463 4.19 26.94 16.25
N THR A 464 4.74 25.95 16.95
CA THR A 464 5.48 24.83 16.34
C THR A 464 4.74 23.55 16.67
N VAL A 465 4.51 22.73 15.66
CA VAL A 465 3.89 21.41 15.77
C VAL A 465 4.88 20.40 15.20
N ASP A 466 5.21 19.38 15.98
CA ASP A 466 5.99 18.24 15.53
C ASP A 466 5.04 17.03 15.49
N ALA A 467 4.76 16.50 14.30
CA ALA A 467 3.76 15.45 14.10
C ALA A 467 4.36 14.22 13.42
N ASP A 468 3.90 13.03 13.79
CA ASP A 468 4.22 11.76 13.12
C ASP A 468 3.33 11.50 11.88
N PHE A 469 2.58 12.52 11.45
CA PHE A 469 1.66 12.52 10.33
C PHE A 469 1.74 13.85 9.57
N ASP A 470 1.15 13.90 8.37
CA ASP A 470 1.04 15.11 7.55
C ASP A 470 0.13 16.15 8.21
N ALA A 471 0.72 17.12 8.92
CA ALA A 471 0.00 18.09 9.73
C ALA A 471 -0.16 19.43 9.02
N VAL A 472 -1.26 20.12 9.31
CA VAL A 472 -1.46 21.53 8.94
C VAL A 472 -1.74 22.35 10.17
N VAL A 473 -1.09 23.50 10.32
CA VAL A 473 -1.35 24.44 11.42
C VAL A 473 -1.95 25.74 10.89
N VAL A 474 -3.11 26.13 11.41
CA VAL A 474 -3.77 27.39 11.02
C VAL A 474 -4.13 28.22 12.24
N LEU A 475 -3.90 29.54 12.13
CA LEU A 475 -4.25 30.53 13.13
C LEU A 475 -5.48 31.30 12.67
N LEU A 476 -6.53 31.31 13.51
CA LEU A 476 -7.81 31.95 13.21
C LEU A 476 -8.17 33.02 14.24
N ASP A 477 -8.76 34.13 13.80
CA ASP A 477 -9.29 35.16 14.70
C ASP A 477 -10.66 34.79 15.29
N GLN A 478 -11.35 33.85 14.65
CA GLN A 478 -12.64 33.29 15.05
C GLN A 478 -12.58 31.78 14.83
N CYS A 479 -13.11 31.00 15.77
CA CYS A 479 -13.17 29.55 15.62
C CYS A 479 -14.28 29.18 14.63
N THR A 480 -13.94 29.12 13.34
CA THR A 480 -14.89 28.88 12.24
C THR A 480 -14.15 28.42 10.99
N SER A 481 -14.80 27.58 10.17
CA SER A 481 -14.34 27.19 8.82
C SER A 481 -14.40 28.31 7.77
N SER A 482 -14.50 29.57 8.18
CA SER A 482 -14.53 30.72 7.28
C SER A 482 -13.11 31.11 6.88
N PRO A 483 -12.76 31.13 5.58
CA PRO A 483 -11.45 31.61 5.11
C PRO A 483 -11.11 33.04 5.58
N ALA A 484 -12.13 33.86 5.83
CA ALA A 484 -11.94 35.23 6.29
C ALA A 484 -11.39 35.33 7.73
N SER A 485 -11.41 34.24 8.49
CA SER A 485 -10.84 34.19 9.85
C SER A 485 -9.34 33.90 9.87
N CYS A 486 -8.78 33.48 8.74
CA CYS A 486 -7.37 33.12 8.63
C CYS A 486 -6.45 34.31 8.94
N LEU A 487 -5.57 34.12 9.92
CA LEU A 487 -4.51 35.04 10.28
C LEU A 487 -3.17 34.63 9.66
N ALA A 488 -2.87 33.32 9.70
CA ALA A 488 -1.71 32.69 9.11
C ALA A 488 -1.93 31.16 9.09
N GLY A 489 -1.21 30.44 8.23
CA GLY A 489 -1.15 28.99 8.25
C GLY A 489 0.21 28.51 7.74
N ALA A 490 0.58 27.29 8.11
CA ALA A 490 1.75 26.59 7.63
C ALA A 490 1.41 25.13 7.33
N ASP A 491 2.07 24.63 6.29
CA ASP A 491 2.05 23.28 5.74
C ASP A 491 3.39 23.12 5.01
N ASP A 492 4.47 23.23 5.80
CA ASP A 492 5.86 23.38 5.37
C ASP A 492 6.48 22.02 5.03
N THR A 493 5.98 20.93 5.63
CA THR A 493 6.44 19.57 5.42
C THR A 493 5.33 18.71 4.81
N ILE A 494 5.68 17.91 3.81
CA ILE A 494 4.76 16.91 3.24
C ILE A 494 5.02 15.59 3.97
N GLY A 495 4.03 15.09 4.71
CA GLY A 495 4.17 13.89 5.54
C GLY A 495 4.57 14.19 6.99
N PRO A 496 5.04 13.19 7.75
CA PRO A 496 5.50 13.38 9.13
C PRO A 496 6.60 14.45 9.19
N GLY A 497 6.49 15.38 10.14
CA GLY A 497 7.41 16.51 10.17
C GLY A 497 7.00 17.64 11.10
N ARG A 498 7.76 18.73 10.98
CA ARG A 498 7.56 19.95 11.74
C ARG A 498 6.82 20.99 10.91
N GLU A 499 5.74 21.47 11.48
CA GLU A 499 4.98 22.62 11.01
C GLU A 499 5.22 23.84 11.88
N GLN A 500 5.52 25.00 11.28
CA GLN A 500 5.77 26.22 12.04
C GLN A 500 5.08 27.44 11.44
N VAL A 501 4.19 28.05 12.23
CA VAL A 501 3.52 29.29 11.86
C VAL A 501 3.84 30.40 12.85
N TRP A 502 4.03 31.60 12.34
CA TRP A 502 4.23 32.80 13.15
C TRP A 502 3.26 33.91 12.74
N TRP A 503 2.90 34.75 13.72
CA TRP A 503 1.98 35.87 13.49
C TRP A 503 2.21 37.01 14.49
N LEU A 504 2.18 38.25 14.00
CA LEU A 504 2.34 39.46 14.82
C LEU A 504 0.99 40.07 15.18
N ALA A 505 0.68 40.14 16.47
CA ALA A 505 -0.56 40.71 16.95
C ALA A 505 -0.60 42.24 16.82
N GLY A 506 -1.54 42.77 16.03
CA GLY A 506 -1.72 44.23 15.90
C GLY A 506 -2.42 44.88 17.11
N ASN A 507 -3.22 44.12 17.85
CA ASN A 507 -3.97 44.54 19.04
C ASN A 507 -4.07 43.36 20.01
N ASP A 508 -4.49 43.62 21.26
CA ASP A 508 -4.87 42.56 22.20
C ASP A 508 -6.02 41.76 21.57
N THR A 509 -5.81 40.47 21.31
CA THR A 509 -6.82 39.63 20.66
C THR A 509 -6.81 38.21 21.21
N THR A 510 -7.96 37.55 21.16
CA THR A 510 -8.04 36.09 21.25
C THR A 510 -7.84 35.53 19.85
N ILE A 511 -7.10 34.42 19.75
CA ILE A 511 -7.01 33.63 18.52
C ILE A 511 -7.22 32.14 18.83
N TYR A 512 -7.34 31.35 17.76
CA TYR A 512 -7.43 29.91 17.80
C TYR A 512 -6.31 29.31 16.95
N ALA A 513 -5.49 28.45 17.53
CA ALA A 513 -4.55 27.62 16.78
C ALA A 513 -5.22 26.27 16.54
N VAL A 514 -5.38 25.90 15.27
CA VAL A 514 -6.01 24.66 14.83
C VAL A 514 -4.94 23.80 14.17
N ILE A 515 -4.78 22.60 14.69
CA ILE A 515 -3.84 21.59 14.21
C ILE A 515 -4.70 20.55 13.54
N GLY A 516 -4.53 20.35 12.23
CA GLY A 516 -5.37 19.46 11.46
C GLY A 516 -4.57 18.57 10.53
N THR A 517 -5.28 17.84 9.67
CA THR A 517 -4.73 17.01 8.59
C THR A 517 -5.25 17.51 7.22
N PRO A 518 -4.44 17.45 6.16
CA PRO A 518 -4.87 17.81 4.82
C PRO A 518 -5.88 16.79 4.27
N ALA A 519 -7.02 17.27 3.76
CA ALA A 519 -8.10 16.60 2.99
C ALA A 519 -8.49 15.10 3.27
N PRO A 520 -9.78 14.72 3.15
CA PRO A 520 -10.35 13.49 3.74
C PRO A 520 -10.01 12.15 3.05
N LEU A 521 -9.03 12.09 2.14
CA LEU A 521 -8.80 10.88 1.33
C LEU A 521 -8.19 9.71 2.12
N TYR A 522 -7.54 9.96 3.25
CA TYR A 522 -7.14 8.93 4.20
C TYR A 522 -7.12 9.53 5.60
N PRO A 523 -7.64 8.87 6.65
CA PRO A 523 -7.35 9.30 8.01
C PRO A 523 -5.85 9.08 8.26
N GLN A 524 -5.06 10.13 8.08
CA GLN A 524 -3.70 10.23 8.61
C GLN A 524 -3.85 10.18 10.14
N GLN A 525 -3.67 9.00 10.72
CA GLN A 525 -3.73 8.76 12.15
C GLN A 525 -2.32 8.93 12.73
N GLY A 526 -2.23 9.55 13.90
CA GLY A 526 -0.94 9.91 14.47
C GLY A 526 -1.06 10.77 15.72
N SER A 527 0.08 11.12 16.29
CA SER A 527 0.23 12.01 17.43
C SER A 527 1.09 13.23 17.11
N PHE A 528 0.87 14.32 17.83
CA PHE A 528 1.72 15.50 17.71
C PHE A 528 2.10 16.10 19.07
N ASP A 529 3.23 16.79 19.06
CA ASP A 529 3.66 17.72 20.10
C ASP A 529 3.49 19.15 19.61
N ILE A 530 3.02 20.05 20.47
CA ILE A 530 2.87 21.46 20.16
C ILE A 530 3.59 22.32 21.18
N THR A 531 4.25 23.37 20.69
CA THR A 531 4.79 24.45 21.50
C THR A 531 4.24 25.80 21.02
N ILE A 532 3.86 26.64 21.98
CA ILE A 532 3.30 27.97 21.71
C ILE A 532 4.05 29.00 22.56
N GLU A 533 4.64 30.00 21.91
CA GLU A 533 5.46 31.03 22.56
C GLU A 533 5.12 32.43 22.01
N VAL A 534 5.28 33.47 22.85
CA VAL A 534 5.14 34.86 22.43
C VAL A 534 6.38 35.64 22.87
N GLU A 535 7.04 36.30 21.92
CA GLU A 535 8.19 37.19 22.14
C GLU A 535 7.81 38.68 22.20
#